data_AF-A0A1Y3MUH1-F1
#
_entry.id   AF-A0A1Y3MUH1-F1
#
_cell.length_a   1.000
_cell.length_b   1.000
_cell.length_c   1.000
_cell.angle_alpha   90.00
_cell.angle_beta   90.00
_cell.angle_gamma   90.00
#
_symmetry.space_group_name_H-M   'P 1'
#
loop_
_entity.id
_entity.type
_entity.pdbx_description
1 polymer ?
#
loop_
_entity_poly.entity_id
_entity_poly.type
_entity_poly.pdbx_seq_one_letter_code
_entity_poly.pdbx_strand_id
1 'polypeptide(L)'
;MFQKLKRIPSTFLLALALFKGVSAVETALKACSALSVTSHGTDACTATEITGTFCLDTSIYKAEASGCKLPDGDYLFSTTDGKTLIPIATGKSGLLYNIAPGSVTQRANGNQLANSYLFTCTSNTCTESTKVGYFLTSGSGSAKELYHCSSTTSCAKKSGNGLPEGYYPDASTATTSGGKTTYTKLLLCDSSKCVEEPTALCATSYYGYGEEAITPIGGSLTYKKLIYCETATSCTIDTTAAKGVYLGGKGCGASSNKVKSLINCTANGVCVDLAATQNANYIDGSNASKVIQCKSNTECSSDTGEVKAGYAYLNSGDVDDANVKSVISCTGGTCTPLPFGNAKAASGTAKAINTGFMNARTGATNKLIVCSTTSCAESTETGADGQAIIDGSSYADGKFTNLIVYGSSALVALAAKATPETPSSVAGHAYIDLGSKDANSNYPNIIKCDSNNGCTVIEGELPATGVGYIDAITTKNIITCASGSCTSTASVASGLDNKFYIDGTDAGKTKYIACNSTQCESKTAVPESDTADKFYPDSQTATNIIK
;
A
#
# COMPACT_ATOMS: atom_id res chain seq x y z
N MET A 1 3.59 26.85 -39.37
CA MET A 1 5.04 27.14 -39.44
C MET A 1 5.77 25.86 -39.03
N PHE A 2 5.96 24.93 -39.97
CA PHE A 2 6.64 23.64 -39.74
C PHE A 2 7.86 23.58 -40.66
N GLN A 3 9.06 23.46 -40.07
CA GLN A 3 10.31 23.34 -40.82
C GLN A 3 10.48 21.92 -41.38
N LYS A 4 10.74 21.88 -42.70
CA LYS A 4 11.06 20.69 -43.50
C LYS A 4 12.46 20.16 -43.12
N LEU A 5 12.56 18.88 -42.78
CA LEU A 5 13.85 18.18 -42.70
C LEU A 5 14.27 17.72 -44.11
N LYS A 6 15.46 18.18 -44.51
CA LYS A 6 16.15 17.92 -45.78
C LYS A 6 16.60 16.45 -45.87
N ARG A 7 16.35 15.85 -47.03
CA ARG A 7 17.05 14.65 -47.53
C ARG A 7 18.52 15.01 -47.81
N ILE A 8 19.45 14.14 -47.41
CA ILE A 8 20.87 14.17 -47.77
C ILE A 8 21.14 12.97 -48.70
N PRO A 9 21.92 13.12 -49.78
CA PRO A 9 21.97 12.16 -50.87
C PRO A 9 22.98 11.02 -50.63
N SER A 10 22.64 9.90 -51.24
CA SER A 10 23.48 8.73 -51.47
C SER A 10 24.64 9.05 -52.42
N THR A 11 25.87 8.93 -51.92
CA THR A 11 27.06 8.63 -52.75
C THR A 11 28.19 8.07 -51.91
N PHE A 12 28.62 6.85 -52.28
CA PHE A 12 30.01 6.41 -52.37
C PHE A 12 30.94 6.59 -51.15
N LEU A 13 31.17 5.49 -50.42
CA LEU A 13 32.49 5.19 -49.89
C LEU A 13 32.79 3.71 -50.07
N LEU A 14 33.44 3.44 -51.20
CA LEU A 14 34.08 2.18 -51.54
C LEU A 14 35.36 2.08 -50.70
N ALA A 15 35.28 1.48 -49.52
CA ALA A 15 36.45 1.10 -48.72
C ALA A 15 36.67 -0.41 -48.87
N LEU A 16 37.55 -0.73 -49.80
CA LEU A 16 38.11 -2.05 -50.05
C LEU A 16 38.91 -2.49 -48.81
N ALA A 17 38.29 -3.24 -47.91
CA ALA A 17 38.99 -3.92 -46.82
C ALA A 17 39.27 -5.36 -47.24
N LEU A 18 40.54 -5.69 -47.38
CA LEU A 18 41.05 -7.04 -47.53
C LEU A 18 40.56 -7.92 -46.36
N PHE A 19 39.56 -8.76 -46.61
CA PHE A 19 39.34 -9.94 -45.78
C PHE A 19 40.45 -10.94 -46.11
N LYS A 20 41.53 -10.92 -45.30
CA LYS A 20 42.29 -12.15 -45.08
C LYS A 20 41.30 -13.14 -44.48
N GLY A 21 41.11 -14.28 -45.13
CA GLY A 21 40.39 -15.41 -44.55
C GLY A 21 41.05 -15.79 -43.23
N VAL A 22 40.50 -15.29 -42.13
CA VAL A 22 40.75 -15.85 -40.81
C VAL A 22 40.01 -17.17 -40.85
N SER A 23 40.75 -18.26 -41.04
CA SER A 23 40.25 -19.60 -40.76
C SER A 23 39.54 -19.55 -39.42
N ALA A 24 38.27 -19.96 -39.37
CA ALA A 24 37.56 -20.11 -38.11
C ALA A 24 38.44 -20.96 -37.21
N VAL A 25 39.08 -20.35 -36.21
CA VAL A 25 39.77 -21.08 -35.16
C VAL A 25 38.67 -21.90 -34.52
N GLU A 26 38.75 -23.23 -34.62
CA GLU A 26 37.84 -24.13 -33.92
C GLU A 26 37.98 -23.86 -32.41
N THR A 27 37.05 -23.06 -31.87
CA THR A 27 37.01 -22.64 -30.47
C THR A 27 36.27 -23.62 -29.57
N ALA A 28 35.67 -24.66 -30.15
CA ALA A 28 35.20 -25.83 -29.42
C ALA A 28 36.28 -26.91 -29.49
N LEU A 29 36.52 -27.63 -28.39
CA LEU A 29 37.13 -28.95 -28.49
C LEU A 29 36.27 -29.76 -29.48
N LYS A 30 36.87 -30.25 -30.57
CA LYS A 30 36.16 -30.98 -31.62
C LYS A 30 35.27 -32.07 -31.01
N ALA A 31 34.00 -32.13 -31.42
CA ALA A 31 33.15 -33.27 -31.13
C ALA A 31 33.75 -34.52 -31.81
N CYS A 32 34.11 -35.52 -31.00
CA CYS A 32 34.83 -36.71 -31.45
C CYS A 32 33.89 -37.72 -32.10
N SER A 33 33.77 -37.69 -33.43
CA SER A 33 33.17 -38.78 -34.20
C SER A 33 34.07 -39.36 -35.29
N ALA A 34 35.38 -39.08 -35.29
CA ALA A 34 36.26 -39.52 -36.38
C ALA A 34 37.73 -39.82 -36.00
N LEU A 35 38.03 -40.26 -34.78
CA LEU A 35 39.36 -40.82 -34.47
C LEU A 35 39.21 -42.12 -33.67
N SER A 36 39.50 -43.24 -34.34
CA SER A 36 39.65 -44.56 -33.74
C SER A 36 41.02 -44.67 -33.08
N VAL A 37 41.10 -44.41 -31.78
CA VAL A 37 42.30 -44.72 -30.98
C VAL A 37 42.08 -46.08 -30.32
N THR A 38 42.25 -47.13 -31.11
CA THR A 38 42.40 -48.49 -30.59
C THR A 38 43.84 -48.64 -30.09
N SER A 39 43.99 -48.74 -28.77
CA SER A 39 45.19 -49.11 -28.01
C SER A 39 46.35 -48.11 -27.98
N HIS A 40 46.50 -47.40 -26.87
CA HIS A 40 47.81 -46.90 -26.44
C HIS A 40 48.16 -47.43 -25.05
N GLY A 41 49.33 -48.08 -25.00
CA GLY A 41 50.00 -48.49 -23.77
C GLY A 41 50.58 -47.30 -23.02
N THR A 42 51.13 -47.59 -21.85
CA THR A 42 51.72 -46.69 -20.85
C THR A 42 52.79 -45.69 -21.34
N ASP A 43 53.13 -45.69 -22.63
CA ASP A 43 54.26 -44.95 -23.22
C ASP A 43 53.93 -43.51 -23.65
N ALA A 44 52.66 -43.09 -23.61
CA ALA A 44 52.28 -41.71 -23.97
C ALA A 44 52.46 -40.69 -22.82
N CYS A 45 52.63 -41.14 -21.58
CA CYS A 45 52.85 -40.27 -20.42
C CYS A 45 54.34 -40.18 -20.01
N THR A 46 55.28 -40.71 -20.82
CA THR A 46 56.72 -40.71 -20.51
C THR A 46 57.49 -39.49 -21.03
N ALA A 47 56.83 -38.47 -21.57
CA ALA A 47 57.51 -37.21 -21.86
C ALA A 47 57.93 -36.56 -20.52
N THR A 48 59.23 -36.49 -20.30
CA THR A 48 59.93 -36.13 -19.07
C THR A 48 59.64 -34.70 -18.54
N GLU A 49 58.67 -33.98 -19.11
CA GLU A 49 58.39 -32.57 -18.81
C GLU A 49 56.89 -32.23 -18.66
N ILE A 50 55.96 -33.20 -18.64
CA ILE A 50 54.54 -32.85 -18.42
C ILE A 50 54.24 -32.76 -16.92
N THR A 51 54.56 -31.63 -16.31
CA THR A 51 54.05 -31.27 -14.98
C THR A 51 52.72 -30.51 -15.14
N GLY A 52 51.63 -31.04 -14.56
CA GLY A 52 50.32 -30.38 -14.55
C GLY A 52 49.18 -31.18 -15.19
N THR A 53 48.08 -30.49 -15.46
CA THR A 53 46.87 -31.05 -16.10
C THR A 53 46.88 -30.68 -17.59
N PHE A 54 46.63 -31.65 -18.48
CA PHE A 54 46.66 -31.47 -19.93
C PHE A 54 45.53 -32.26 -20.61
N CYS A 55 45.10 -31.79 -21.79
CA CYS A 55 44.08 -32.48 -22.58
C CYS A 55 44.73 -33.47 -23.56
N LEU A 56 44.28 -34.73 -23.54
CA LEU A 56 44.63 -35.74 -24.55
C LEU A 56 43.31 -36.34 -25.06
N ASP A 57 43.06 -36.24 -26.37
CA ASP A 57 41.80 -36.62 -27.02
C ASP A 57 40.54 -35.97 -26.38
N THR A 58 39.69 -36.80 -25.75
CA THR A 58 38.39 -36.45 -25.11
C THR A 58 38.50 -36.25 -23.61
N SER A 59 39.69 -36.38 -23.03
CA SER A 59 39.87 -36.55 -21.59
C SER A 59 40.97 -35.63 -21.08
N ILE A 60 40.66 -34.96 -19.97
CA ILE A 60 41.60 -34.10 -19.26
C ILE A 60 42.36 -34.99 -18.28
N TYR A 61 43.67 -35.08 -18.45
CA TYR A 61 44.53 -35.93 -17.64
C TYR A 61 45.39 -35.10 -16.71
N LYS A 62 45.60 -35.61 -15.51
CA LYS A 62 46.62 -35.17 -14.55
C LYS A 62 47.69 -36.25 -14.51
N ALA A 63 48.94 -35.87 -14.77
CA ALA A 63 50.07 -36.78 -14.58
C ALA A 63 50.23 -37.13 -13.09
N GLU A 64 50.19 -38.43 -12.78
CA GLU A 64 50.49 -39.00 -11.46
C GLU A 64 51.67 -39.99 -11.60
N ALA A 65 52.32 -40.33 -10.49
CA ALA A 65 53.52 -41.18 -10.48
C ALA A 65 53.31 -42.60 -11.07
N SER A 66 52.06 -43.03 -11.25
CA SER A 66 51.69 -44.35 -11.79
C SER A 66 50.87 -44.29 -13.10
N GLY A 67 50.72 -43.10 -13.69
CA GLY A 67 49.97 -42.91 -14.94
C GLY A 67 49.21 -41.60 -15.00
N CYS A 68 48.34 -41.47 -15.99
CA CYS A 68 47.53 -40.28 -16.22
C CYS A 68 46.10 -40.53 -15.71
N LYS A 69 45.60 -39.72 -14.77
CA LYS A 69 44.26 -39.85 -14.17
C LYS A 69 43.35 -38.71 -14.61
N LEU A 70 42.05 -38.97 -14.77
CA LEU A 70 41.00 -37.93 -14.80
C LEU A 70 40.65 -37.57 -13.34
N PRO A 71 41.07 -36.43 -12.80
CA PRO A 71 40.54 -35.96 -11.53
C PRO A 71 39.11 -35.44 -11.74
N ASP A 72 38.17 -35.95 -10.96
CA ASP A 72 36.81 -35.39 -10.92
C ASP A 72 36.88 -33.93 -10.50
N GLY A 73 36.09 -33.07 -11.15
CA GLY A 73 36.04 -31.66 -10.82
C GLY A 73 35.75 -30.76 -12.01
N ASP A 74 35.83 -29.45 -11.73
CA ASP A 74 35.66 -28.41 -12.74
C ASP A 74 37.01 -27.83 -13.16
N TYR A 75 37.17 -27.62 -14.46
CA TYR A 75 38.40 -27.14 -15.08
C TYR A 75 38.08 -26.03 -16.07
N LEU A 76 38.86 -24.95 -16.03
CA LEU A 76 38.72 -23.81 -16.93
C LEU A 76 39.90 -23.77 -17.89
N PHE A 77 39.65 -23.71 -19.20
CA PHE A 77 40.71 -23.66 -20.23
C PHE A 77 40.66 -22.35 -21.01
N SER A 78 41.79 -21.92 -21.54
CA SER A 78 41.87 -20.72 -22.39
C SER A 78 41.00 -20.86 -23.64
N THR A 79 40.26 -19.81 -23.97
CA THR A 79 39.46 -19.73 -25.21
C THR A 79 40.33 -19.59 -26.46
N THR A 80 41.59 -19.17 -26.31
CA THR A 80 42.51 -18.96 -27.45
C THR A 80 42.98 -20.27 -28.07
N ASP A 81 43.26 -21.27 -27.24
CA ASP A 81 43.86 -22.54 -27.66
C ASP A 81 43.05 -23.78 -27.26
N GLY A 82 42.06 -23.65 -26.38
CA GLY A 82 41.27 -24.74 -25.82
C GLY A 82 42.07 -25.74 -24.97
N LYS A 83 43.31 -25.41 -24.60
CA LYS A 83 44.30 -26.35 -24.02
C LYS A 83 44.99 -25.82 -22.77
N THR A 84 45.24 -24.52 -22.68
CA THR A 84 45.93 -23.94 -21.51
C THR A 84 44.98 -23.90 -20.32
N LEU A 85 45.30 -24.62 -19.23
CA LEU A 85 44.52 -24.58 -17.99
C LEU A 85 44.64 -23.19 -17.34
N ILE A 86 43.49 -22.60 -17.02
CA ILE A 86 43.36 -21.35 -16.29
C ILE A 86 42.90 -21.69 -14.86
N PRO A 87 43.53 -21.11 -13.81
CA PRO A 87 43.04 -21.29 -12.45
C PRO A 87 41.62 -20.72 -12.32
N ILE A 88 40.73 -21.47 -11.67
CA ILE A 88 39.40 -20.99 -11.29
C ILE A 88 39.58 -19.96 -10.17
N ALA A 89 39.45 -18.69 -10.52
CA ALA A 89 39.64 -17.54 -9.64
C ALA A 89 38.86 -16.32 -10.17
N THR A 90 38.79 -15.26 -9.36
CA THR A 90 38.07 -14.01 -9.72
C THR A 90 38.60 -13.37 -11.00
N GLY A 91 37.68 -12.89 -11.84
CA GLY A 91 37.96 -12.17 -13.08
C GLY A 91 38.50 -13.05 -14.22
N LYS A 92 38.42 -14.38 -14.11
CA LYS A 92 38.88 -15.31 -15.15
C LYS A 92 37.75 -15.68 -16.10
N SER A 93 38.12 -15.96 -17.35
CA SER A 93 37.22 -16.49 -18.38
C SER A 93 37.89 -17.61 -19.15
N GLY A 94 37.09 -18.52 -19.73
CA GLY A 94 37.59 -19.71 -20.39
C GLY A 94 36.49 -20.67 -20.86
N LEU A 95 36.89 -21.83 -21.35
CA LEU A 95 36.01 -22.97 -21.61
C LEU A 95 35.90 -23.79 -20.32
N LEU A 96 34.72 -23.86 -19.72
CA LEU A 96 34.49 -24.60 -18.48
C LEU A 96 34.07 -26.04 -18.76
N TYR A 97 34.80 -27.00 -18.21
CA TYR A 97 34.50 -28.43 -18.31
C TYR A 97 34.23 -29.00 -16.93
N ASN A 98 33.22 -29.85 -16.83
CA ASN A 98 32.99 -30.70 -15.68
C ASN A 98 33.43 -32.13 -16.04
N ILE A 99 34.34 -32.68 -15.25
CA ILE A 99 34.80 -34.06 -15.33
C ILE A 99 34.12 -34.84 -14.21
N ALA A 100 33.41 -35.89 -14.59
CA ALA A 100 32.85 -36.88 -13.68
C ALA A 100 33.25 -38.29 -14.17
N PRO A 101 33.10 -39.34 -13.35
CA PRO A 101 33.42 -40.69 -13.76
C PRO A 101 32.68 -41.08 -15.05
N GLY A 102 33.44 -41.29 -16.14
CA GLY A 102 32.91 -41.69 -17.45
C GLY A 102 32.30 -40.56 -18.30
N SER A 103 32.38 -39.29 -17.88
CA SER A 103 31.84 -38.16 -18.65
C SER A 103 32.70 -36.91 -18.55
N VAL A 104 32.95 -36.27 -19.70
CA VAL A 104 33.52 -34.93 -19.79
C VAL A 104 32.52 -34.05 -20.50
N THR A 105 31.96 -33.08 -19.79
CA THR A 105 30.88 -32.23 -20.31
C THR A 105 31.33 -30.78 -20.32
N GLN A 106 31.38 -30.18 -21.50
CA GLN A 106 31.56 -28.74 -21.61
C GLN A 106 30.30 -28.01 -21.15
N ARG A 107 30.45 -27.03 -20.26
CA ARG A 107 29.35 -26.15 -19.87
C ARG A 107 29.25 -25.02 -20.89
N ALA A 108 28.31 -25.15 -21.82
CA ALA A 108 28.21 -24.22 -22.95
C ALA A 108 27.40 -22.95 -22.63
N ASN A 109 26.39 -23.05 -21.76
CA ASN A 109 25.37 -22.01 -21.57
C ASN A 109 24.89 -21.92 -20.11
N GLY A 110 24.40 -20.74 -19.73
CA GLY A 110 23.78 -20.45 -18.43
C GLY A 110 24.81 -20.27 -17.32
N ASN A 111 24.32 -20.12 -16.07
CA ASN A 111 25.19 -19.98 -14.92
C ASN A 111 25.64 -21.35 -14.38
N GLN A 112 26.90 -21.44 -13.96
CA GLN A 112 27.57 -22.66 -13.53
C GLN A 112 28.37 -22.38 -12.26
N LEU A 113 28.32 -23.29 -11.29
CA LEU A 113 29.12 -23.19 -10.08
C LEU A 113 30.35 -24.09 -10.22
N ALA A 114 31.54 -23.53 -10.01
CA ALA A 114 32.82 -24.26 -10.06
C ALA A 114 33.74 -23.75 -8.95
N ASN A 115 34.16 -24.64 -8.03
CA ASN A 115 35.02 -24.31 -6.88
C ASN A 115 34.55 -23.09 -6.06
N SER A 116 33.25 -22.97 -5.79
CA SER A 116 32.61 -21.82 -5.12
C SER A 116 32.60 -20.50 -5.88
N TYR A 117 33.07 -20.47 -7.13
CA TYR A 117 32.94 -19.35 -8.05
C TYR A 117 31.77 -19.58 -9.00
N LEU A 118 31.02 -18.53 -9.31
CA LEU A 118 29.98 -18.59 -10.32
C LEU A 118 30.51 -18.14 -11.67
N PHE A 119 30.30 -18.93 -12.70
CA PHE A 119 30.60 -18.58 -14.09
C PHE A 119 29.30 -18.42 -14.88
N THR A 120 29.22 -17.37 -15.70
CA THR A 120 28.16 -17.21 -16.70
C THR A 120 28.71 -17.63 -18.07
N CYS A 121 28.13 -18.69 -18.63
CA CYS A 121 28.54 -19.26 -19.90
C CYS A 121 27.61 -18.80 -21.03
N THR A 122 28.21 -18.27 -22.09
CA THR A 122 27.52 -17.87 -23.33
C THR A 122 28.34 -18.36 -24.51
N SER A 123 27.73 -19.16 -25.38
CA SER A 123 28.39 -19.66 -26.60
C SER A 123 29.74 -20.33 -26.31
N ASN A 124 29.75 -21.26 -25.34
CA ASN A 124 30.93 -22.04 -24.91
C ASN A 124 31.99 -21.28 -24.10
N THR A 125 31.90 -19.96 -23.98
CA THR A 125 32.81 -19.17 -23.13
C THR A 125 32.14 -18.85 -21.81
N CYS A 126 32.81 -19.20 -20.72
CA CYS A 126 32.39 -18.98 -19.36
C CYS A 126 33.25 -17.88 -18.73
N THR A 127 32.61 -16.85 -18.20
CA THR A 127 33.27 -15.75 -17.49
C THR A 127 32.83 -15.75 -16.04
N GLU A 128 33.77 -15.65 -15.11
CA GLU A 128 33.45 -15.54 -13.68
C GLU A 128 32.60 -14.29 -13.42
N SER A 129 31.53 -14.47 -12.65
CA SER A 129 30.64 -13.41 -12.23
C SER A 129 31.21 -12.76 -10.98
N THR A 130 31.49 -11.46 -11.08
CA THR A 130 31.92 -10.63 -9.95
C THR A 130 30.73 -10.06 -9.16
N LYS A 131 29.50 -10.51 -9.45
CA LYS A 131 28.27 -10.00 -8.83
C LYS A 131 27.83 -10.89 -7.66
N VAL A 132 27.33 -10.26 -6.61
CA VAL A 132 26.82 -10.90 -5.37
C VAL A 132 25.30 -10.97 -5.46
N GLY A 133 24.71 -12.08 -4.98
CA GLY A 133 23.26 -12.30 -4.95
C GLY A 133 22.82 -13.59 -5.65
N TYR A 134 21.59 -13.60 -6.18
CA TYR A 134 20.92 -14.79 -6.69
C TYR A 134 21.00 -14.93 -8.21
N PHE A 135 21.15 -16.15 -8.71
CA PHE A 135 21.23 -16.48 -10.13
C PHE A 135 20.46 -17.75 -10.45
N LEU A 136 19.83 -17.81 -11.63
CA LEU A 136 19.24 -19.04 -12.14
C LEU A 136 20.32 -20.09 -12.43
N THR A 137 20.04 -21.33 -12.07
CA THR A 137 20.79 -22.53 -12.49
C THR A 137 20.24 -23.04 -13.82
N SER A 138 20.95 -23.92 -14.50
CA SER A 138 20.41 -24.62 -15.68
C SER A 138 19.20 -25.52 -15.38
N GLY A 139 19.01 -25.92 -14.12
CA GLY A 139 17.87 -26.74 -13.67
C GLY A 139 16.70 -25.94 -13.12
N SER A 140 16.82 -24.62 -12.95
CA SER A 140 15.82 -23.81 -12.23
C SER A 140 14.42 -23.87 -12.86
N GLY A 141 14.33 -24.02 -14.19
CA GLY A 141 13.04 -24.14 -14.88
C GLY A 141 12.26 -25.42 -14.57
N SER A 142 12.91 -26.46 -14.03
CA SER A 142 12.30 -27.75 -13.69
C SER A 142 12.46 -28.13 -12.22
N ALA A 143 13.21 -27.37 -11.43
CA ALA A 143 13.45 -27.62 -10.02
C ALA A 143 13.61 -26.30 -9.24
N LYS A 144 13.19 -26.31 -7.97
CA LYS A 144 13.29 -25.16 -7.05
C LYS A 144 14.73 -24.98 -6.59
N GLU A 145 15.54 -24.40 -7.47
CA GLU A 145 16.99 -24.24 -7.25
C GLU A 145 17.49 -22.88 -7.77
N LEU A 146 18.42 -22.26 -7.04
CA LEU A 146 19.15 -21.05 -7.43
C LEU A 146 20.62 -21.19 -7.00
N TYR A 147 21.52 -20.41 -7.60
CA TYR A 147 22.81 -20.12 -6.99
C TYR A 147 22.72 -18.84 -6.16
N HIS A 148 23.34 -18.84 -4.99
CA HIS A 148 23.49 -17.66 -4.15
C HIS A 148 24.97 -17.40 -3.88
N CYS A 149 25.45 -16.23 -4.27
CA CYS A 149 26.80 -15.74 -4.01
C CYS A 149 26.75 -14.71 -2.87
N SER A 150 27.29 -15.04 -1.70
CA SER A 150 27.43 -14.08 -0.58
C SER A 150 28.65 -13.17 -0.73
N SER A 151 29.61 -13.58 -1.57
CA SER A 151 30.73 -12.79 -2.07
C SER A 151 31.08 -13.29 -3.48
N THR A 152 32.03 -12.65 -4.16
CA THR A 152 32.53 -13.11 -5.47
C THR A 152 33.24 -14.47 -5.42
N THR A 153 33.59 -14.95 -4.23
CA THR A 153 34.33 -16.21 -4.02
C THR A 153 33.57 -17.23 -3.16
N SER A 154 32.32 -16.92 -2.80
CA SER A 154 31.51 -17.72 -1.89
C SER A 154 30.11 -17.89 -2.46
N CYS A 155 30.02 -18.71 -3.50
CA CYS A 155 28.77 -19.10 -4.13
C CYS A 155 28.38 -20.52 -3.74
N ALA A 156 27.09 -20.74 -3.50
CA ALA A 156 26.54 -22.04 -3.17
C ALA A 156 25.21 -22.26 -3.91
N LYS A 157 24.91 -23.53 -4.21
CA LYS A 157 23.58 -23.92 -4.68
C LYS A 157 22.59 -23.93 -3.51
N LYS A 158 21.45 -23.28 -3.70
CA LYS A 158 20.29 -23.32 -2.80
C LYS A 158 19.19 -24.13 -3.48
N SER A 159 18.60 -25.09 -2.78
CA SER A 159 17.54 -25.94 -3.34
C SER A 159 16.55 -26.44 -2.29
N GLY A 160 15.37 -26.85 -2.75
CA GLY A 160 14.32 -27.47 -1.93
C GLY A 160 13.91 -26.59 -0.75
N ASN A 161 13.90 -27.16 0.46
CA ASN A 161 13.52 -26.44 1.69
C ASN A 161 14.52 -25.33 2.09
N GLY A 162 15.75 -25.36 1.57
CA GLY A 162 16.75 -24.31 1.81
C GLY A 162 16.54 -23.06 0.95
N LEU A 163 15.49 -23.03 0.13
CA LEU A 163 15.11 -21.92 -0.72
C LEU A 163 13.60 -21.68 -0.53
N PRO A 164 13.19 -20.68 0.28
CA PRO A 164 11.77 -20.39 0.47
C PRO A 164 11.08 -19.92 -0.83
N GLU A 165 9.75 -19.81 -0.79
CA GLU A 165 8.99 -19.22 -1.90
C GLU A 165 9.04 -17.69 -1.86
N GLY A 166 8.98 -17.05 -3.02
CA GLY A 166 8.98 -15.60 -3.13
C GLY A 166 9.83 -15.09 -4.29
N TYR A 167 10.12 -13.79 -4.25
CA TYR A 167 10.92 -13.10 -5.25
C TYR A 167 12.36 -12.92 -4.78
N TYR A 168 13.30 -13.04 -5.70
CA TYR A 168 14.73 -12.84 -5.50
C TYR A 168 15.29 -11.90 -6.56
N PRO A 169 16.10 -10.88 -6.21
CA PRO A 169 16.73 -10.04 -7.22
C PRO A 169 17.75 -10.83 -8.06
N ASP A 170 17.67 -10.73 -9.38
CA ASP A 170 18.61 -11.40 -10.28
C ASP A 170 19.93 -10.62 -10.32
N ALA A 171 20.94 -11.17 -9.65
CA ALA A 171 22.26 -10.57 -9.54
C ALA A 171 22.95 -10.42 -10.88
N SER A 172 22.58 -11.18 -11.93
CA SER A 172 23.13 -10.99 -13.28
C SER A 172 22.84 -9.59 -13.83
N THR A 173 21.76 -8.96 -13.36
CA THR A 173 21.34 -7.60 -13.74
C THR A 173 21.71 -6.52 -12.73
N ALA A 174 22.39 -6.88 -11.64
CA ALA A 174 22.75 -5.95 -10.60
C ALA A 174 23.65 -4.83 -11.13
N THR A 175 23.34 -3.59 -10.74
CA THR A 175 24.15 -2.39 -10.98
C THR A 175 24.30 -1.65 -9.66
N THR A 176 25.51 -1.25 -9.29
CA THR A 176 25.76 -0.49 -8.05
C THR A 176 26.23 0.92 -8.38
N SER A 177 25.51 1.92 -7.87
CA SER A 177 25.89 3.33 -7.99
C SER A 177 25.59 4.05 -6.67
N GLY A 178 26.54 4.84 -6.18
CA GLY A 178 26.38 5.57 -4.91
C GLY A 178 26.09 4.67 -3.70
N GLY A 179 26.58 3.43 -3.69
CA GLY A 179 26.33 2.46 -2.61
C GLY A 179 24.95 1.79 -2.65
N LYS A 180 24.09 2.14 -3.62
CA LYS A 180 22.79 1.49 -3.85
C LYS A 180 22.91 0.48 -4.99
N THR A 181 22.54 -0.78 -4.74
CA THR A 181 22.46 -1.81 -5.77
C THR A 181 21.03 -1.91 -6.30
N THR A 182 20.86 -1.78 -7.61
CA THR A 182 19.59 -1.94 -8.31
C THR A 182 19.60 -3.16 -9.21
N TYR A 183 18.43 -3.73 -9.45
CA TYR A 183 18.22 -4.92 -10.28
C TYR A 183 17.17 -4.61 -11.35
N THR A 184 17.37 -5.13 -12.56
CA THR A 184 16.41 -4.94 -13.67
C THR A 184 15.50 -6.16 -13.87
N LYS A 185 15.82 -7.28 -13.22
CA LYS A 185 15.08 -8.53 -13.25
C LYS A 185 14.90 -9.12 -11.85
N LEU A 186 13.79 -9.82 -11.66
CA LEU A 186 13.52 -10.63 -10.48
C LEU A 186 13.35 -12.10 -10.89
N LEU A 187 13.67 -13.00 -9.97
CA LEU A 187 13.45 -14.44 -10.06
C LEU A 187 12.30 -14.80 -9.14
N LEU A 188 11.31 -15.53 -9.64
CA LEU A 188 10.20 -16.06 -8.86
C LEU A 188 10.47 -17.53 -8.56
N CYS A 189 10.52 -17.89 -7.28
CA CYS A 189 10.53 -19.28 -6.83
C CYS A 189 9.19 -19.66 -6.20
N ASP A 190 8.55 -20.68 -6.75
CA ASP A 190 7.35 -21.31 -6.19
C ASP A 190 7.71 -22.65 -5.52
N SER A 191 6.71 -23.45 -5.12
CA SER A 191 6.92 -24.76 -4.48
C SER A 191 7.71 -25.76 -5.33
N SER A 192 7.79 -25.56 -6.66
CA SER A 192 8.29 -26.52 -7.64
C SER A 192 9.54 -26.06 -8.38
N LYS A 193 9.66 -24.78 -8.70
CA LYS A 193 10.70 -24.26 -9.61
C LYS A 193 11.04 -22.81 -9.35
N CYS A 194 12.13 -22.36 -9.97
CA CYS A 194 12.54 -20.96 -10.00
C CYS A 194 12.67 -20.48 -11.44
N VAL A 195 11.99 -19.40 -11.80
CA VAL A 195 12.01 -18.83 -13.15
C VAL A 195 12.32 -17.35 -13.10
N GLU A 196 12.81 -16.79 -14.21
CA GLU A 196 12.78 -15.34 -14.40
C GLU A 196 11.31 -14.88 -14.41
N GLU A 197 10.98 -13.78 -13.73
CA GLU A 197 9.62 -13.26 -13.72
C GLU A 197 9.18 -12.99 -15.17
N PRO A 198 8.13 -13.66 -15.67
CA PRO A 198 7.80 -13.66 -17.09
C PRO A 198 7.15 -12.35 -17.55
N THR A 199 6.66 -11.54 -16.61
CA THR A 199 6.02 -10.26 -16.89
C THR A 199 6.96 -9.10 -16.60
N ALA A 200 6.79 -8.02 -17.37
CA ALA A 200 7.47 -6.76 -17.07
C ALA A 200 7.20 -6.36 -15.61
N LEU A 201 8.25 -6.01 -14.88
CA LEU A 201 8.13 -5.56 -13.50
C LEU A 201 7.33 -4.26 -13.46
N CYS A 202 6.45 -4.13 -12.48
CA CYS A 202 5.70 -2.89 -12.32
C CYS A 202 6.49 -1.84 -11.55
N ALA A 203 6.48 -0.63 -12.10
CA ALA A 203 6.99 0.55 -11.43
C ALA A 203 6.17 0.86 -10.18
N THR A 204 6.81 1.49 -9.20
CA THR A 204 6.21 1.87 -7.91
C THR A 204 5.48 0.71 -7.21
N SER A 205 6.06 -0.50 -7.24
CA SER A 205 5.44 -1.71 -6.68
C SER A 205 6.40 -2.51 -5.80
N TYR A 206 5.83 -3.37 -4.97
CA TYR A 206 6.54 -4.19 -3.98
C TYR A 206 6.35 -5.68 -4.25
N TYR A 207 7.38 -6.46 -3.94
CA TYR A 207 7.39 -7.93 -4.04
C TYR A 207 7.89 -8.52 -2.73
N GLY A 208 7.35 -9.66 -2.30
CA GLY A 208 7.83 -10.36 -1.11
C GLY A 208 9.22 -10.95 -1.31
N TYR A 209 10.19 -10.59 -0.46
CA TYR A 209 11.57 -11.09 -0.58
C TYR A 209 11.70 -12.51 -0.03
N GLY A 210 12.12 -13.45 -0.89
CA GLY A 210 12.10 -14.88 -0.58
C GLY A 210 13.17 -15.37 0.40
N GLU A 211 14.33 -14.70 0.55
CA GLU A 211 15.42 -15.22 1.41
C GLU A 211 15.01 -15.34 2.90
N GLU A 212 14.08 -14.50 3.34
CA GLU A 212 13.56 -14.47 4.70
C GLU A 212 12.06 -14.78 4.75
N ALA A 213 11.53 -15.40 3.71
CA ALA A 213 10.14 -15.82 3.70
C ALA A 213 9.96 -17.03 4.63
N ILE A 214 8.89 -16.99 5.42
CA ILE A 214 8.49 -18.08 6.29
C ILE A 214 7.10 -18.51 5.86
N THR A 215 6.92 -19.82 5.66
CA THR A 215 5.60 -20.44 5.49
C THR A 215 5.18 -21.03 6.84
N PRO A 216 4.29 -20.38 7.60
CA PRO A 216 3.68 -21.02 8.77
C PRO A 216 2.99 -22.31 8.33
N ILE A 217 2.95 -23.32 9.21
CA ILE A 217 2.26 -24.59 8.93
C ILE A 217 0.80 -24.28 8.57
N GLY A 218 0.40 -24.54 7.31
CA GLY A 218 -0.95 -24.28 6.81
C GLY A 218 -1.30 -22.81 6.55
N GLY A 219 -0.31 -21.90 6.53
CA GLY A 219 -0.54 -20.45 6.43
C GLY A 219 -0.05 -19.79 5.14
N SER A 220 -0.46 -18.53 4.96
CA SER A 220 0.08 -17.63 3.92
C SER A 220 1.57 -17.36 4.13
N LEU A 221 2.30 -17.18 3.03
CA LEU A 221 3.70 -16.75 3.08
C LEU A 221 3.82 -15.40 3.81
N THR A 222 4.79 -15.33 4.71
CA THR A 222 5.18 -14.11 5.42
C THR A 222 6.57 -13.69 4.99
N TYR A 223 6.80 -12.39 4.85
CA TYR A 223 8.06 -11.79 4.43
C TYR A 223 8.54 -10.81 5.50
N LYS A 224 9.84 -10.78 5.78
CA LYS A 224 10.45 -9.77 6.67
C LYS A 224 10.99 -8.54 5.93
N LYS A 225 11.18 -8.69 4.62
CA LYS A 225 11.72 -7.68 3.72
C LYS A 225 10.91 -7.70 2.45
N LEU A 226 10.91 -6.58 1.75
CA LEU A 226 10.29 -6.45 0.45
C LEU A 226 11.35 -6.11 -0.60
N ILE A 227 10.98 -6.25 -1.86
CA ILE A 227 11.72 -5.68 -2.98
C ILE A 227 10.87 -4.56 -3.54
N TYR A 228 11.38 -3.34 -3.52
CA TYR A 228 10.71 -2.18 -4.11
C TYR A 228 11.25 -1.93 -5.51
N CYS A 229 10.37 -1.92 -6.51
CA CYS A 229 10.69 -1.53 -7.88
C CYS A 229 10.21 -0.11 -8.12
N GLU A 230 11.13 0.86 -8.11
CA GLU A 230 10.84 2.27 -8.39
C GLU A 230 10.41 2.44 -9.86
N THR A 231 11.14 1.78 -10.76
CA THR A 231 10.79 1.65 -12.18
C THR A 231 10.74 0.17 -12.57
N ALA A 232 10.23 -0.13 -13.75
CA ALA A 232 10.23 -1.50 -14.30
C ALA A 232 11.64 -2.11 -14.47
N THR A 233 12.70 -1.31 -14.36
CA THR A 233 14.10 -1.73 -14.53
C THR A 233 14.98 -1.32 -13.35
N SER A 234 14.40 -0.90 -12.23
CA SER A 234 15.17 -0.45 -11.06
C SER A 234 14.49 -0.89 -9.79
N CYS A 235 14.90 -2.07 -9.31
CA CYS A 235 14.43 -2.66 -8.07
C CYS A 235 15.51 -2.68 -7.01
N THR A 236 15.15 -2.50 -5.74
CA THR A 236 16.04 -2.58 -4.57
C THR A 236 15.40 -3.35 -3.44
N ILE A 237 16.20 -3.98 -2.59
CA ILE A 237 15.70 -4.62 -1.36
C ILE A 237 15.35 -3.52 -0.36
N ASP A 238 14.11 -3.52 0.11
CA ASP A 238 13.62 -2.65 1.19
C ASP A 238 13.62 -3.43 2.51
N THR A 239 14.48 -2.99 3.43
CA THR A 239 14.64 -3.59 4.76
C THR A 239 13.88 -2.84 5.85
N THR A 240 13.10 -1.81 5.47
CA THR A 240 12.48 -0.84 6.38
C THR A 240 10.99 -0.66 6.13
N ALA A 241 10.32 -1.68 5.59
CA ALA A 241 8.88 -1.65 5.34
C ALA A 241 8.12 -1.27 6.63
N ALA A 242 7.46 -0.12 6.59
CA ALA A 242 6.60 0.38 7.65
C ALA A 242 5.29 -0.42 7.74
N LYS A 243 4.55 -0.21 8.84
CA LYS A 243 3.17 -0.71 8.94
C LYS A 243 2.31 -0.06 7.85
N GLY A 244 1.55 -0.88 7.12
CA GLY A 244 0.62 -0.40 6.10
C GLY A 244 0.45 -1.40 4.97
N VAL A 245 -0.28 -0.98 3.94
CA VAL A 245 -0.50 -1.79 2.74
C VAL A 245 0.31 -1.21 1.59
N TYR A 246 0.87 -2.07 0.75
CA TYR A 246 1.71 -1.75 -0.39
C TYR A 246 1.08 -2.26 -1.68
N LEU A 247 1.32 -1.56 -2.78
CA LEU A 247 0.96 -2.04 -4.12
C LEU A 247 1.84 -3.24 -4.49
N GLY A 248 1.26 -4.42 -4.64
CA GLY A 248 1.98 -5.65 -4.99
C GLY A 248 2.26 -5.75 -6.50
N GLY A 249 3.50 -6.03 -6.87
CA GLY A 249 3.88 -6.12 -8.28
C GLY A 249 3.43 -7.41 -8.99
N LYS A 250 3.05 -8.45 -8.22
CA LYS A 250 2.63 -9.75 -8.76
C LYS A 250 1.40 -9.62 -9.65
N GLY A 251 1.51 -10.15 -10.87
CA GLY A 251 0.41 -10.21 -11.84
C GLY A 251 0.04 -8.88 -12.50
N CYS A 252 0.88 -7.87 -12.33
CA CYS A 252 0.72 -6.57 -12.95
C CYS A 252 1.01 -6.65 -14.46
N GLY A 253 0.12 -6.09 -15.28
CA GLY A 253 0.25 -6.13 -16.75
C GLY A 253 1.15 -4.99 -17.25
N ALA A 254 1.94 -5.24 -18.28
CA ALA A 254 2.95 -4.31 -18.81
C ALA A 254 2.43 -2.91 -19.22
N SER A 255 1.12 -2.70 -19.29
CA SER A 255 0.48 -1.48 -19.80
C SER A 255 -0.35 -0.70 -18.78
N SER A 256 -0.47 -1.15 -17.52
CA SER A 256 -1.24 -0.43 -16.51
C SER A 256 -0.51 -0.40 -15.19
N ASN A 257 -0.30 0.80 -14.62
CA ASN A 257 0.10 1.00 -13.21
C ASN A 257 -0.98 0.52 -12.21
N LYS A 258 -1.84 -0.40 -12.64
CA LYS A 258 -2.93 -1.00 -11.87
C LYS A 258 -2.43 -2.35 -11.42
N VAL A 259 -2.27 -2.50 -10.11
CA VAL A 259 -1.82 -3.74 -9.51
C VAL A 259 -3.00 -4.64 -9.16
N LYS A 260 -2.78 -5.94 -9.28
CA LYS A 260 -3.76 -6.99 -8.93
C LYS A 260 -3.54 -7.59 -7.54
N SER A 261 -2.41 -7.30 -6.93
CA SER A 261 -2.04 -7.80 -5.62
C SER A 261 -1.67 -6.64 -4.70
N LEU A 262 -1.84 -6.84 -3.41
CA LEU A 262 -1.38 -5.95 -2.35
C LEU A 262 -0.48 -6.75 -1.41
N ILE A 263 0.31 -6.05 -0.61
CA ILE A 263 1.10 -6.65 0.47
C ILE A 263 0.77 -5.88 1.75
N ASN A 264 0.34 -6.56 2.81
CA ASN A 264 0.04 -5.94 4.11
C ASN A 264 1.18 -6.20 5.09
N CYS A 265 1.77 -5.15 5.64
CA CYS A 265 2.83 -5.22 6.64
C CYS A 265 2.34 -4.74 8.01
N THR A 266 2.68 -5.52 9.03
CA THR A 266 2.41 -5.22 10.44
C THR A 266 3.48 -4.28 11.03
N ALA A 267 3.25 -3.77 12.24
CA ALA A 267 4.22 -2.94 12.95
C ALA A 267 5.57 -3.63 13.23
N ASN A 268 5.59 -4.97 13.24
CA ASN A 268 6.81 -5.76 13.47
C ASN A 268 7.57 -6.07 12.17
N GLY A 269 7.20 -5.44 11.04
CA GLY A 269 7.84 -5.68 9.74
C GLY A 269 7.50 -7.04 9.11
N VAL A 270 6.51 -7.75 9.66
CA VAL A 270 5.99 -8.99 9.04
C VAL A 270 4.97 -8.60 7.99
N CYS A 271 5.22 -8.99 6.75
CA CYS A 271 4.40 -8.70 5.59
C CYS A 271 3.76 -9.96 5.02
N VAL A 272 2.53 -9.89 4.52
CA VAL A 272 1.82 -10.98 3.85
C VAL A 272 1.17 -10.50 2.57
N ASP A 273 1.02 -11.40 1.60
CA ASP A 273 0.21 -11.10 0.42
C ASP A 273 -1.24 -10.85 0.85
N LEU A 274 -1.83 -9.77 0.32
CA LEU A 274 -3.21 -9.36 0.55
C LEU A 274 -3.96 -9.33 -0.78
N ALA A 275 -5.11 -10.02 -0.81
CA ALA A 275 -6.00 -9.94 -1.96
C ALA A 275 -6.66 -8.55 -2.02
N ALA A 276 -6.61 -7.92 -3.20
CA ALA A 276 -7.32 -6.67 -3.43
C ALA A 276 -8.84 -6.89 -3.34
N THR A 277 -9.52 -6.04 -2.58
CA THR A 277 -10.98 -6.04 -2.45
C THR A 277 -11.55 -4.85 -3.19
N GLN A 278 -12.65 -5.04 -3.93
CA GLN A 278 -13.31 -3.94 -4.63
C GLN A 278 -13.79 -2.87 -3.63
N ASN A 279 -13.62 -1.60 -4.00
CA ASN A 279 -14.00 -0.42 -3.24
C ASN A 279 -13.27 -0.25 -1.88
N ALA A 280 -12.23 -1.04 -1.65
CA ALA A 280 -11.41 -0.99 -0.45
C ALA A 280 -10.41 0.18 -0.50
N ASN A 281 -10.10 0.73 0.67
CA ASN A 281 -9.09 1.76 0.84
C ASN A 281 -8.12 1.35 1.95
N TYR A 282 -6.83 1.66 1.77
CA TYR A 282 -5.78 1.30 2.71
C TYR A 282 -4.80 2.45 2.87
N ILE A 283 -4.17 2.53 4.04
CA ILE A 283 -3.03 3.44 4.25
C ILE A 283 -1.86 2.89 3.45
N ASP A 284 -1.26 3.74 2.61
CA ASP A 284 -0.09 3.35 1.83
C ASP A 284 1.15 3.30 2.73
N GLY A 285 1.66 2.09 2.96
CA GLY A 285 2.87 1.85 3.76
C GLY A 285 4.15 2.41 3.13
N SER A 286 4.14 2.72 1.83
CA SER A 286 5.28 3.35 1.14
C SER A 286 5.30 4.87 1.28
N ASN A 287 4.14 5.48 1.52
CA ASN A 287 4.00 6.93 1.63
C ASN A 287 2.80 7.29 2.51
N ALA A 288 3.06 7.73 3.73
CA ALA A 288 2.02 8.07 4.71
C ALA A 288 1.10 9.22 4.29
N SER A 289 1.37 9.97 3.21
CA SER A 289 0.44 10.99 2.66
C SER A 289 -0.55 10.44 1.64
N LYS A 290 -0.47 9.14 1.32
CA LYS A 290 -1.25 8.49 0.28
C LYS A 290 -2.18 7.42 0.82
N VAL A 291 -3.21 7.15 0.03
CA VAL A 291 -4.20 6.09 0.24
C VAL A 291 -4.19 5.19 -0.98
N ILE A 292 -4.07 3.88 -0.76
CA ILE A 292 -4.30 2.89 -1.80
C ILE A 292 -5.81 2.71 -1.95
N GLN A 293 -6.35 3.00 -3.14
CA GLN A 293 -7.76 2.83 -3.48
C GLN A 293 -7.91 1.72 -4.51
N CYS A 294 -8.75 0.73 -4.22
CA CYS A 294 -9.05 -0.37 -5.13
C CYS A 294 -10.43 -0.18 -5.77
N LYS A 295 -10.48 0.17 -7.06
CA LYS A 295 -11.75 0.29 -7.82
C LYS A 295 -12.34 -1.08 -8.15
N SER A 296 -11.49 -2.10 -8.28
CA SER A 296 -11.87 -3.50 -8.42
C SER A 296 -10.85 -4.38 -7.69
N ASN A 297 -11.09 -5.68 -7.65
CA ASN A 297 -10.14 -6.68 -7.14
C ASN A 297 -8.86 -6.83 -7.99
N THR A 298 -8.72 -6.08 -9.07
CA THR A 298 -7.54 -6.10 -9.96
C THR A 298 -7.05 -4.70 -10.33
N GLU A 299 -7.64 -3.66 -9.74
CA GLU A 299 -7.34 -2.27 -10.06
C GLU A 299 -7.19 -1.48 -8.76
N CYS A 300 -5.98 -1.48 -8.22
CA CYS A 300 -5.60 -0.60 -7.12
C CYS A 300 -4.55 0.43 -7.57
N SER A 301 -4.67 1.65 -7.06
CA SER A 301 -3.73 2.75 -7.25
C SER A 301 -3.40 3.41 -5.91
N SER A 302 -2.22 4.03 -5.81
CA SER A 302 -1.83 4.86 -4.67
C SER A 302 -1.95 6.34 -5.04
N ASP A 303 -2.89 7.02 -4.42
CA ASP A 303 -3.25 8.41 -4.69
C ASP A 303 -3.05 9.26 -3.44
N THR A 304 -2.80 10.57 -3.62
CA THR A 304 -2.74 11.51 -2.49
C THR A 304 -4.07 11.50 -1.74
N GLY A 305 -4.02 11.37 -0.41
CA GLY A 305 -5.21 11.37 0.42
C GLY A 305 -5.88 12.75 0.50
N GLU A 306 -7.20 12.77 0.69
CA GLU A 306 -7.96 14.01 0.90
C GLU A 306 -7.61 14.65 2.25
N VAL A 307 -7.08 15.88 2.19
CA VAL A 307 -6.59 16.62 3.37
C VAL A 307 -7.65 17.54 3.97
N LYS A 308 -8.78 17.75 3.28
CA LYS A 308 -9.87 18.59 3.76
C LYS A 308 -10.50 18.00 5.03
N ALA A 309 -10.68 18.85 6.05
CA ALA A 309 -11.35 18.46 7.29
C ALA A 309 -12.77 17.92 7.02
N GLY A 310 -13.18 16.92 7.81
CA GLY A 310 -14.45 16.24 7.64
C GLY A 310 -14.49 15.21 6.52
N TYR A 311 -13.38 14.91 5.83
CA TYR A 311 -13.30 13.85 4.83
C TYR A 311 -12.48 12.67 5.35
N ALA A 312 -12.88 11.46 4.98
CA ALA A 312 -12.14 10.24 5.30
C ALA A 312 -12.46 9.10 4.32
N TYR A 313 -11.69 8.01 4.42
CA TYR A 313 -11.92 6.76 3.70
C TYR A 313 -12.28 5.66 4.71
N LEU A 314 -13.13 4.71 4.35
CA LEU A 314 -13.25 3.48 5.15
C LEU A 314 -11.97 2.66 5.03
N ASN A 315 -11.35 2.35 6.17
CA ASN A 315 -10.08 1.61 6.20
C ASN A 315 -10.33 0.10 6.11
N SER A 316 -9.98 -0.51 4.99
CA SER A 316 -10.09 -1.96 4.77
C SER A 316 -8.86 -2.73 5.27
N GLY A 317 -7.81 -2.05 5.75
CA GLY A 317 -6.56 -2.66 6.22
C GLY A 317 -6.57 -3.14 7.66
N ASP A 318 -7.60 -2.81 8.45
CA ASP A 318 -7.77 -3.33 9.80
C ASP A 318 -8.24 -4.79 9.73
N VAL A 319 -7.28 -5.71 9.65
CA VAL A 319 -7.50 -7.16 9.52
C VAL A 319 -7.82 -7.87 10.83
N ASP A 320 -7.73 -7.18 11.97
CA ASP A 320 -7.89 -7.80 13.30
C ASP A 320 -9.36 -7.98 13.74
N ASP A 321 -10.35 -7.52 12.96
CA ASP A 321 -11.75 -7.89 13.22
C ASP A 321 -12.63 -7.70 11.97
N ALA A 322 -13.55 -8.62 11.74
CA ALA A 322 -14.40 -8.68 10.53
C ALA A 322 -15.35 -7.47 10.34
N ASN A 323 -15.36 -6.51 11.26
CA ASN A 323 -16.16 -5.30 11.21
C ASN A 323 -15.22 -4.09 11.12
N VAL A 324 -15.13 -3.46 9.95
CA VAL A 324 -14.31 -2.27 9.67
C VAL A 324 -14.31 -1.29 10.85
N LYS A 325 -13.21 -1.26 11.61
CA LYS A 325 -13.14 -0.53 12.88
C LYS A 325 -12.64 0.89 12.75
N SER A 326 -12.03 1.29 11.64
CA SER A 326 -11.47 2.63 11.53
C SER A 326 -11.76 3.29 10.19
N VAL A 327 -11.55 4.60 10.16
CA VAL A 327 -11.46 5.39 8.95
C VAL A 327 -10.03 5.87 8.76
N ILE A 328 -9.64 6.18 7.54
CA ILE A 328 -8.37 6.84 7.21
C ILE A 328 -8.67 8.33 7.09
N SER A 329 -8.09 9.14 7.97
CA SER A 329 -8.09 10.60 7.84
C SER A 329 -6.71 11.08 7.43
N CYS A 330 -6.65 11.94 6.41
CA CYS A 330 -5.41 12.57 5.96
C CYS A 330 -5.36 14.06 6.28
N THR A 331 -6.20 14.53 7.22
CA THR A 331 -6.16 15.91 7.72
C THR A 331 -4.75 16.23 8.23
N GLY A 332 -4.14 17.29 7.71
CA GLY A 332 -2.75 17.65 8.02
C GLY A 332 -1.68 17.02 7.11
N GLY A 333 -2.08 16.34 6.03
CA GLY A 333 -1.17 15.82 4.98
C GLY A 333 -0.55 14.46 5.28
N THR A 334 -0.81 13.88 6.46
CA THR A 334 -0.45 12.50 6.80
C THR A 334 -1.73 11.71 7.05
N CYS A 335 -1.90 10.61 6.32
CA CYS A 335 -2.98 9.65 6.47
C CYS A 335 -2.75 8.76 7.68
N THR A 336 -3.70 8.80 8.61
CA THR A 336 -3.68 8.01 9.85
C THR A 336 -5.00 7.27 10.04
N PRO A 337 -4.97 6.08 10.65
CA PRO A 337 -6.21 5.39 11.00
C PRO A 337 -6.79 6.07 12.24
N LEU A 338 -8.09 6.36 12.22
CA LEU A 338 -8.86 6.83 13.36
C LEU A 338 -9.74 5.67 13.86
N PRO A 339 -9.36 5.01 14.98
CA PRO A 339 -10.18 3.95 15.56
C PRO A 339 -11.59 4.45 15.85
N PHE A 340 -12.56 3.72 15.33
CA PHE A 340 -14.00 3.99 15.37
C PHE A 340 -14.36 5.41 14.93
N GLY A 341 -13.54 6.03 14.07
CA GLY A 341 -13.71 7.42 13.67
C GLY A 341 -13.77 8.39 14.84
N ASN A 342 -13.09 8.08 15.96
CA ASN A 342 -13.16 8.80 17.24
C ASN A 342 -14.53 8.79 17.93
N ALA A 343 -15.50 7.97 17.52
CA ALA A 343 -16.78 7.81 18.20
C ALA A 343 -16.59 7.47 19.70
N LYS A 344 -17.49 7.96 20.55
CA LYS A 344 -17.39 7.82 22.01
C LYS A 344 -18.57 7.04 22.57
N ALA A 345 -18.28 6.14 23.50
CA ALA A 345 -19.32 5.45 24.26
C ALA A 345 -20.04 6.42 25.19
N ALA A 346 -21.28 6.07 25.53
CA ALA A 346 -22.00 6.75 26.60
C ALA A 346 -21.19 6.66 27.91
N SER A 347 -21.21 7.73 28.71
CA SER A 347 -20.51 7.79 29.99
C SER A 347 -21.36 8.55 31.01
N GLY A 348 -21.81 7.86 32.06
CA GLY A 348 -22.75 8.43 33.02
C GLY A 348 -24.06 8.86 32.34
N THR A 349 -24.37 10.16 32.42
CA THR A 349 -25.53 10.77 31.75
C THR A 349 -25.26 11.19 30.30
N ALA A 350 -24.00 11.20 29.86
CA ALA A 350 -23.64 11.56 28.50
C ALA A 350 -24.04 10.45 27.52
N LYS A 351 -24.66 10.85 26.40
CA LYS A 351 -25.02 9.92 25.32
C LYS A 351 -23.79 9.47 24.54
N ALA A 352 -23.92 8.33 23.86
CA ALA A 352 -22.91 7.91 22.90
C ALA A 352 -22.82 8.96 21.79
N ILE A 353 -21.60 9.22 21.33
CA ILE A 353 -21.31 10.17 20.26
C ILE A 353 -20.89 9.36 19.06
N ASN A 354 -21.80 9.27 18.08
CA ASN A 354 -21.46 8.78 16.76
C ASN A 354 -20.84 9.91 15.94
N THR A 355 -19.89 9.57 15.08
CA THR A 355 -19.17 10.54 14.26
C THR A 355 -19.41 10.29 12.78
N GLY A 356 -19.21 11.33 11.98
CA GLY A 356 -19.41 11.30 10.54
C GLY A 356 -18.20 11.79 9.78
N PHE A 357 -18.08 11.33 8.52
CA PHE A 357 -17.08 11.78 7.55
C PHE A 357 -17.69 11.81 6.15
N MET A 358 -17.36 12.82 5.36
CA MET A 358 -17.58 12.78 3.92
C MET A 358 -16.68 11.70 3.32
N ASN A 359 -17.26 10.79 2.53
CA ASN A 359 -16.51 9.71 1.90
C ASN A 359 -15.60 10.28 0.80
N ALA A 360 -14.29 10.23 1.04
CA ALA A 360 -13.28 10.75 0.12
C ALA A 360 -12.98 9.82 -1.06
N ARG A 361 -13.54 8.61 -1.10
CA ARG A 361 -13.34 7.67 -2.21
C ARG A 361 -13.95 8.26 -3.49
N THR A 362 -13.15 8.29 -4.56
CA THR A 362 -13.62 8.76 -5.87
C THR A 362 -14.77 7.88 -6.38
N GLY A 363 -15.89 8.50 -6.74
CA GLY A 363 -17.05 7.78 -7.29
C GLY A 363 -17.90 7.04 -6.25
N ALA A 364 -17.73 7.31 -4.95
CA ALA A 364 -18.62 6.78 -3.93
C ALA A 364 -20.07 7.22 -4.19
N THR A 365 -21.00 6.26 -4.19
CA THR A 365 -22.44 6.52 -4.29
C THR A 365 -23.00 7.11 -3.00
N ASN A 366 -22.42 6.68 -1.86
CA ASN A 366 -22.71 7.17 -0.52
C ASN A 366 -21.73 8.27 -0.15
N LYS A 367 -22.26 9.44 0.18
CA LYS A 367 -21.43 10.61 0.52
C LYS A 367 -20.96 10.63 1.97
N LEU A 368 -21.56 9.82 2.85
CA LEU A 368 -21.29 9.84 4.28
C LEU A 368 -20.78 8.49 4.76
N ILE A 369 -19.79 8.52 5.66
CA ILE A 369 -19.35 7.43 6.51
C ILE A 369 -19.81 7.77 7.92
N VAL A 370 -20.51 6.85 8.58
CA VAL A 370 -20.94 7.01 9.98
C VAL A 370 -20.20 5.98 10.82
N CYS A 371 -19.64 6.43 11.92
CA CYS A 371 -18.93 5.62 12.89
C CYS A 371 -19.68 5.61 14.22
N SER A 372 -19.84 4.42 14.77
CA SER A 372 -20.22 4.17 16.16
C SER A 372 -19.00 3.66 16.93
N THR A 373 -19.17 3.40 18.21
CA THR A 373 -18.15 2.78 19.06
C THR A 373 -17.79 1.33 18.68
N THR A 374 -18.54 0.73 17.75
CA THR A 374 -18.38 -0.67 17.37
C THR A 374 -17.99 -0.86 15.90
N SER A 375 -18.27 0.12 15.03
CA SER A 375 -18.03 0.00 13.59
C SER A 375 -18.08 1.34 12.87
N CYS A 376 -17.43 1.42 11.71
CA CYS A 376 -17.63 2.47 10.72
C CYS A 376 -18.21 1.88 9.44
N ALA A 377 -19.24 2.53 8.87
CA ALA A 377 -19.91 2.06 7.66
C ALA A 377 -20.29 3.22 6.73
N GLU A 378 -20.40 2.92 5.43
CA GLU A 378 -21.01 3.87 4.50
C GLU A 378 -22.48 4.01 4.82
N SER A 379 -22.97 5.24 4.77
CA SER A 379 -24.34 5.58 5.10
C SER A 379 -25.04 6.16 3.86
N THR A 380 -26.25 5.65 3.61
CA THR A 380 -27.16 6.16 2.58
C THR A 380 -28.03 7.31 3.09
N GLU A 381 -27.82 7.77 4.33
CA GLU A 381 -28.63 8.84 4.92
C GLU A 381 -28.51 10.12 4.08
N THR A 382 -29.63 10.53 3.50
CA THR A 382 -29.83 11.88 2.98
C THR A 382 -30.42 12.65 4.14
N GLY A 383 -29.59 13.44 4.84
CA GLY A 383 -30.08 14.23 5.97
C GLY A 383 -31.27 15.13 5.61
N ALA A 384 -31.82 15.79 6.61
CA ALA A 384 -32.85 16.81 6.47
C ALA A 384 -32.35 18.14 7.02
N ASP A 385 -33.01 19.23 6.64
CA ASP A 385 -32.72 20.55 7.20
C ASP A 385 -32.72 20.50 8.74
N GLY A 386 -31.74 21.16 9.33
CA GLY A 386 -31.47 21.16 10.77
C GLY A 386 -30.65 19.98 11.27
N GLN A 387 -30.34 18.97 10.44
CA GLN A 387 -29.52 17.82 10.86
C GLN A 387 -28.02 18.04 10.69
N ALA A 388 -27.26 17.52 11.65
CA ALA A 388 -25.81 17.48 11.61
C ALA A 388 -25.27 16.20 12.24
N ILE A 389 -24.03 15.84 11.94
CA ILE A 389 -23.27 14.80 12.64
C ILE A 389 -21.92 15.36 13.07
N ILE A 390 -21.41 14.89 14.21
CA ILE A 390 -20.10 15.28 14.73
C ILE A 390 -19.00 14.84 13.75
N ASP A 391 -18.15 15.76 13.31
CA ASP A 391 -16.99 15.42 12.48
C ASP A 391 -15.91 14.75 13.34
N GLY A 392 -15.69 13.46 13.12
CA GLY A 392 -14.73 12.68 13.90
C GLY A 392 -13.27 13.09 13.70
N SER A 393 -12.93 13.75 12.58
CA SER A 393 -11.58 14.26 12.33
C SER A 393 -11.21 15.47 13.17
N SER A 394 -12.22 16.13 13.77
CA SER A 394 -12.06 17.34 14.58
C SER A 394 -11.77 17.09 16.05
N TYR A 395 -11.64 15.82 16.46
CA TYR A 395 -11.40 15.45 17.84
C TYR A 395 -9.95 15.77 18.26
N ALA A 396 -9.79 16.80 19.08
CA ALA A 396 -8.52 17.20 19.68
C ALA A 396 -8.75 17.67 21.11
N ASP A 397 -7.78 17.45 22.00
CA ASP A 397 -7.83 17.92 23.40
C ASP A 397 -9.11 17.55 24.16
N GLY A 398 -9.67 16.37 23.85
CA GLY A 398 -10.88 15.85 24.49
C GLY A 398 -12.20 16.41 23.95
N LYS A 399 -12.18 17.19 22.86
CA LYS A 399 -13.35 17.91 22.34
C LYS A 399 -13.49 17.72 20.83
N PHE A 400 -14.73 17.70 20.35
CA PHE A 400 -15.03 17.82 18.92
C PHE A 400 -15.30 19.28 18.59
N THR A 401 -14.76 19.77 17.48
CA THR A 401 -14.87 21.20 17.14
C THR A 401 -15.66 21.46 15.86
N ASN A 402 -15.82 20.45 15.00
CA ASN A 402 -16.48 20.59 13.70
C ASN A 402 -17.73 19.71 13.61
N LEU A 403 -18.59 20.04 12.64
CA LEU A 403 -19.76 19.26 12.26
C LEU A 403 -19.77 18.98 10.77
N ILE A 404 -20.47 17.94 10.35
CA ILE A 404 -20.93 17.77 8.97
C ILE A 404 -22.43 18.02 8.99
N VAL A 405 -22.86 19.04 8.25
CA VAL A 405 -24.21 19.58 8.34
C VAL A 405 -24.94 19.34 7.04
N TYR A 406 -26.21 18.96 7.13
CA TYR A 406 -27.08 18.87 5.97
C TYR A 406 -27.62 20.25 5.62
N GLY A 407 -27.05 20.86 4.57
CA GLY A 407 -27.62 22.07 3.96
C GLY A 407 -28.77 21.72 3.02
N SER A 408 -29.38 22.75 2.42
CA SER A 408 -30.60 22.65 1.59
C SER A 408 -30.56 21.69 0.39
N SER A 409 -29.41 21.10 0.05
CA SER A 409 -29.28 20.09 -1.02
C SER A 409 -28.15 19.09 -0.84
N ALA A 410 -27.26 19.26 0.16
CA ALA A 410 -26.10 18.40 0.34
C ALA A 410 -25.50 18.50 1.75
N LEU A 411 -24.81 17.45 2.16
CA LEU A 411 -23.93 17.45 3.33
C LEU A 411 -22.68 18.28 3.03
N VAL A 412 -22.32 19.16 3.97
CA VAL A 412 -21.13 20.02 3.92
C VAL A 412 -20.39 19.89 5.25
N ALA A 413 -19.08 19.63 5.19
CA ALA A 413 -18.21 19.69 6.36
C ALA A 413 -17.99 21.16 6.78
N LEU A 414 -18.46 21.51 7.97
CA LEU A 414 -18.28 22.83 8.57
C LEU A 414 -17.07 22.81 9.49
N ALA A 415 -15.99 23.47 9.07
CA ALA A 415 -14.82 23.69 9.91
C ALA A 415 -15.09 24.79 10.96
N ALA A 416 -14.55 24.63 12.16
CA ALA A 416 -14.51 25.65 13.17
C ALA A 416 -13.54 26.78 12.76
N LYS A 417 -14.13 27.93 12.39
CA LYS A 417 -13.53 29.24 11.98
C LYS A 417 -12.95 29.31 10.55
N ALA A 418 -13.19 30.36 9.75
CA ALA A 418 -13.72 31.70 10.02
C ALA A 418 -14.77 32.10 8.97
N THR A 419 -15.97 32.50 9.43
CA THR A 419 -17.07 33.17 8.69
C THR A 419 -17.77 32.37 7.57
N PRO A 420 -19.08 32.53 7.34
CA PRO A 420 -20.21 32.61 8.28
C PRO A 420 -20.77 31.21 8.67
N GLU A 421 -20.14 30.12 8.24
CA GLU A 421 -20.65 28.75 8.40
C GLU A 421 -19.95 27.97 9.53
N THR A 422 -19.73 28.60 10.69
CA THR A 422 -19.24 27.88 11.88
C THR A 422 -20.36 27.10 12.54
N PRO A 423 -20.10 25.92 13.15
CA PRO A 423 -21.02 25.36 14.14
C PRO A 423 -21.42 26.45 15.12
N SER A 424 -22.70 26.77 15.20
CA SER A 424 -23.15 27.95 15.94
C SER A 424 -22.86 27.76 17.43
N SER A 425 -22.01 28.62 17.97
CA SER A 425 -21.86 28.79 19.43
C SER A 425 -22.80 29.86 19.97
N VAL A 426 -23.80 30.27 19.18
CA VAL A 426 -24.82 31.25 19.59
C VAL A 426 -25.78 30.55 20.55
N ALA A 427 -26.10 31.20 21.66
CA ALA A 427 -27.03 30.67 22.64
C ALA A 427 -28.37 30.29 21.99
N GLY A 428 -28.97 29.18 22.43
CA GLY A 428 -30.20 28.65 21.86
C GLY A 428 -30.03 27.85 20.57
N HIS A 429 -28.91 27.98 19.83
CA HIS A 429 -28.72 27.26 18.58
C HIS A 429 -28.35 25.80 18.82
N ALA A 430 -28.95 24.91 18.04
CA ALA A 430 -28.66 23.49 18.06
C ALA A 430 -28.92 22.83 16.69
N TYR A 431 -28.50 21.57 16.58
CA TYR A 431 -28.73 20.72 15.42
C TYR A 431 -29.37 19.40 15.85
N ILE A 432 -30.15 18.78 14.98
CA ILE A 432 -30.64 17.41 15.18
C ILE A 432 -29.47 16.46 14.92
N ASP A 433 -29.17 15.56 15.87
CA ASP A 433 -28.05 14.62 15.74
C ASP A 433 -28.39 13.50 14.75
N LEU A 434 -27.91 13.61 13.51
CA LEU A 434 -28.03 12.59 12.47
C LEU A 434 -27.40 11.26 12.91
N GLY A 435 -26.35 11.31 13.75
CA GLY A 435 -25.70 10.13 14.30
C GLY A 435 -26.57 9.36 15.31
N SER A 436 -27.63 9.97 15.84
CA SER A 436 -28.51 9.34 16.84
C SER A 436 -29.62 8.46 16.30
N LYS A 437 -29.66 8.24 14.97
CA LYS A 437 -30.74 7.49 14.30
C LYS A 437 -31.03 6.17 15.00
N ASP A 438 -32.27 6.01 15.48
CA ASP A 438 -32.72 4.75 16.08
C ASP A 438 -33.22 3.75 15.02
N ALA A 439 -33.63 2.56 15.46
CA ALA A 439 -34.16 1.52 14.57
C ALA A 439 -35.46 1.92 13.85
N ASN A 440 -36.16 2.95 14.34
CA ASN A 440 -37.40 3.49 13.75
C ASN A 440 -37.15 4.72 12.87
N SER A 441 -35.88 5.06 12.59
CA SER A 441 -35.49 6.27 11.87
C SER A 441 -35.82 7.59 12.58
N ASN A 442 -35.94 7.57 13.91
CA ASN A 442 -36.03 8.78 14.73
C ASN A 442 -34.65 9.30 15.12
N TYR A 443 -34.58 10.60 15.37
CA TYR A 443 -33.36 11.29 15.83
C TYR A 443 -33.62 11.89 17.22
N PRO A 444 -33.41 11.12 18.30
CA PRO A 444 -33.75 11.55 19.67
C PRO A 444 -32.83 12.62 20.25
N ASN A 445 -31.63 12.80 19.68
CA ASN A 445 -30.62 13.65 20.28
C ASN A 445 -30.43 14.97 19.52
N ILE A 446 -29.85 15.92 20.24
CA ILE A 446 -29.48 17.25 19.77
C ILE A 446 -27.97 17.43 19.92
N ILE A 447 -27.35 18.09 18.94
CA ILE A 447 -25.97 18.57 19.01
C ILE A 447 -26.00 20.06 19.38
N LYS A 448 -25.27 20.44 20.43
CA LYS A 448 -24.97 21.83 20.75
C LYS A 448 -23.47 22.05 20.79
N CYS A 449 -23.02 23.19 20.26
CA CYS A 449 -21.62 23.54 20.25
C CYS A 449 -21.38 24.79 21.11
N ASP A 450 -20.31 24.74 21.89
CA ASP A 450 -19.85 25.85 22.72
C ASP A 450 -18.43 26.21 22.31
N SER A 451 -18.11 27.50 22.31
CA SER A 451 -16.79 27.99 21.87
C SER A 451 -15.65 27.49 22.76
N ASN A 452 -15.92 27.15 24.03
CA ASN A 452 -14.93 26.66 24.97
C ASN A 452 -14.93 25.14 25.09
N ASN A 453 -16.09 24.50 24.96
CA ASN A 453 -16.25 23.06 25.22
C ASN A 453 -16.40 22.19 23.97
N GLY A 454 -16.43 22.80 22.78
CA GLY A 454 -16.68 22.08 21.53
C GLY A 454 -18.13 21.63 21.42
N CYS A 455 -18.37 20.64 20.56
CA CYS A 455 -19.69 20.08 20.31
C CYS A 455 -19.99 18.90 21.23
N THR A 456 -21.21 18.89 21.77
CA THR A 456 -21.72 17.89 22.71
C THR A 456 -23.07 17.36 22.23
N VAL A 457 -23.35 16.10 22.54
CA VAL A 457 -24.62 15.44 22.22
C VAL A 457 -25.44 15.28 23.50
N ILE A 458 -26.69 15.73 23.48
CA ILE A 458 -27.64 15.60 24.58
C ILE A 458 -28.95 14.99 24.06
N GLU A 459 -29.73 14.40 24.96
CA GLU A 459 -31.09 13.96 24.62
C GLU A 459 -31.99 15.16 24.39
N GLY A 460 -32.82 15.10 23.35
CA GLY A 460 -33.85 16.09 23.11
C GLY A 460 -34.93 16.02 24.18
N GLU A 461 -35.14 17.12 24.90
CA GLU A 461 -36.22 17.21 25.88
C GLU A 461 -37.61 17.15 25.23
N LEU A 462 -38.53 16.41 25.86
CA LEU A 462 -39.88 16.18 25.36
C LEU A 462 -40.73 17.47 25.35
N PRO A 463 -41.70 17.61 24.43
CA PRO A 463 -42.40 18.88 24.16
C PRO A 463 -43.34 19.29 25.30
N ALA A 464 -43.74 18.34 26.16
CA ALA A 464 -44.60 18.61 27.31
C ALA A 464 -44.01 19.65 28.29
N THR A 465 -42.72 19.99 28.15
CA THR A 465 -42.04 20.99 28.95
C THR A 465 -41.97 22.37 28.30
N GLY A 466 -42.51 22.58 27.09
CA GLY A 466 -42.43 23.87 26.38
C GLY A 466 -41.02 24.21 25.87
N VAL A 467 -40.13 23.22 25.82
CA VAL A 467 -38.71 23.38 25.46
C VAL A 467 -38.52 23.34 23.96
N GLY A 468 -37.72 24.28 23.46
CA GLY A 468 -37.32 24.34 22.05
C GLY A 468 -35.83 24.64 21.90
N TYR A 469 -35.33 24.44 20.69
CA TYR A 469 -33.97 24.82 20.29
C TYR A 469 -34.06 25.59 18.97
N ILE A 470 -33.23 26.61 18.80
CA ILE A 470 -33.14 27.34 17.53
C ILE A 470 -32.40 26.46 16.54
N ASP A 471 -32.98 26.20 15.37
CA ASP A 471 -32.27 25.50 14.30
C ASP A 471 -31.08 26.36 13.84
N ALA A 472 -29.88 25.85 14.06
CA ALA A 472 -28.65 26.58 13.77
C ALA A 472 -28.39 26.83 12.27
N ILE A 473 -29.04 26.07 11.39
CA ILE A 473 -28.96 26.23 9.93
C ILE A 473 -30.02 27.23 9.47
N THR A 474 -31.26 27.04 9.92
CA THR A 474 -32.41 27.87 9.55
C THR A 474 -32.95 28.57 10.79
N THR A 475 -32.37 29.70 11.16
CA THR A 475 -32.62 30.38 12.46
C THR A 475 -34.07 30.87 12.70
N LYS A 476 -34.95 30.80 11.69
CA LYS A 476 -36.40 31.01 11.84
C LYS A 476 -37.17 29.75 12.25
N ASN A 477 -36.51 28.59 12.22
CA ASN A 477 -37.09 27.32 12.61
C ASN A 477 -36.78 27.03 14.08
N ILE A 478 -37.68 26.26 14.70
CA ILE A 478 -37.49 25.68 16.02
C ILE A 478 -37.44 24.17 15.89
N ILE A 479 -36.45 23.60 16.57
CA ILE A 479 -36.35 22.17 16.82
C ILE A 479 -37.14 21.87 18.08
N THR A 480 -38.07 20.92 17.98
CA THR A 480 -38.77 20.30 19.12
C THR A 480 -38.60 18.79 19.03
N CYS A 481 -38.61 18.11 20.18
CA CYS A 481 -38.39 16.67 20.24
C CYS A 481 -39.60 15.96 20.82
N ALA A 482 -40.45 15.38 19.97
CA ALA A 482 -41.65 14.67 20.38
C ALA A 482 -41.43 13.17 20.36
N SER A 483 -41.80 12.48 21.44
CA SER A 483 -41.78 11.01 21.52
C SER A 483 -40.42 10.38 21.13
N GLY A 484 -39.32 11.04 21.49
CA GLY A 484 -37.97 10.58 21.14
C GLY A 484 -37.55 10.87 19.70
N SER A 485 -38.20 11.81 19.00
CA SER A 485 -37.79 12.25 17.66
C SER A 485 -37.78 13.77 17.57
N CYS A 486 -36.63 14.33 17.21
CA CYS A 486 -36.44 15.76 17.02
C CYS A 486 -36.74 16.17 15.57
N THR A 487 -37.48 17.26 15.41
CA THR A 487 -37.86 17.81 14.10
C THR A 487 -37.67 19.31 14.07
N SER A 488 -37.13 19.83 12.97
CA SER A 488 -37.02 21.27 12.70
C SER A 488 -38.24 21.73 11.91
N THR A 489 -38.95 22.72 12.45
CA THR A 489 -40.15 23.28 11.81
C THR A 489 -40.10 24.79 11.85
N ALA A 490 -40.65 25.46 10.83
CA ALA A 490 -40.77 26.91 10.83
C ALA A 490 -41.55 27.36 12.06
N SER A 491 -40.99 28.28 12.85
CA SER A 491 -41.75 28.93 13.90
C SER A 491 -42.73 29.89 13.21
N VAL A 492 -43.94 29.42 12.97
CA VAL A 492 -45.02 30.14 12.27
C VAL A 492 -45.58 31.29 13.12
N ALA A 493 -44.73 32.21 13.55
CA ALA A 493 -45.14 33.49 14.10
C ALA A 493 -45.79 34.32 12.97
N SER A 494 -47.10 34.50 13.04
CA SER A 494 -47.86 35.31 12.08
C SER A 494 -47.98 36.74 12.59
N GLY A 495 -47.39 37.72 11.89
CA GLY A 495 -47.56 39.13 12.22
C GLY A 495 -46.83 39.55 13.50
N LEU A 496 -47.58 40.08 14.48
CA LEU A 496 -47.06 40.59 15.77
C LEU A 496 -46.94 39.51 16.85
N ASP A 497 -47.43 38.28 16.58
CA ASP A 497 -47.48 37.23 17.58
C ASP A 497 -46.15 36.47 17.65
N ASN A 498 -45.32 36.84 18.62
CA ASN A 498 -44.12 36.09 18.93
C ASN A 498 -44.47 34.71 19.50
N LYS A 499 -43.69 33.69 19.14
CA LYS A 499 -43.69 32.39 19.80
C LYS A 499 -42.59 32.35 20.85
N PHE A 500 -42.90 31.76 22.00
CA PHE A 500 -41.99 31.65 23.14
C PHE A 500 -41.81 30.19 23.56
N TYR A 501 -40.56 29.83 23.83
CA TYR A 501 -40.15 28.49 24.27
C TYR A 501 -39.14 28.61 25.40
N ILE A 502 -39.00 27.59 26.23
CA ILE A 502 -37.86 27.48 27.14
C ILE A 502 -36.63 27.08 26.32
N ASP A 503 -35.50 27.77 26.53
CA ASP A 503 -34.27 27.47 25.81
C ASP A 503 -33.70 26.12 26.27
N GLY A 504 -33.80 25.11 25.40
CA GLY A 504 -33.30 23.77 25.68
C GLY A 504 -31.79 23.67 25.80
N THR A 505 -31.04 24.63 25.27
CA THR A 505 -29.57 24.64 25.36
C THR A 505 -29.07 25.11 26.73
N ASP A 506 -29.89 25.88 27.45
CA ASP A 506 -29.60 26.38 28.79
C ASP A 506 -29.97 25.35 29.86
N ALA A 507 -28.94 24.74 30.46
CA ALA A 507 -29.12 23.77 31.53
C ALA A 507 -29.81 24.36 32.77
N GLY A 508 -29.66 25.67 33.02
CA GLY A 508 -30.30 26.36 34.14
C GLY A 508 -31.76 26.74 33.88
N LYS A 509 -32.24 26.61 32.63
CA LYS A 509 -33.59 27.05 32.20
C LYS A 509 -33.90 28.50 32.60
N THR A 510 -32.88 29.35 32.60
CA THR A 510 -32.92 30.79 32.89
C THR A 510 -33.10 31.63 31.62
N LYS A 511 -33.22 30.99 30.47
CA LYS A 511 -33.39 31.60 29.15
C LYS A 511 -34.64 31.09 28.47
N TYR A 512 -35.21 31.95 27.63
CA TYR A 512 -36.31 31.62 26.75
C TYR A 512 -35.93 31.96 25.31
N ILE A 513 -36.55 31.30 24.36
CA ILE A 513 -36.43 31.60 22.94
C ILE A 513 -37.65 32.41 22.52
N ALA A 514 -37.44 33.55 21.89
CA ALA A 514 -38.50 34.35 21.25
C ALA A 514 -38.33 34.28 19.74
N CYS A 515 -39.38 33.84 19.04
CA CYS A 515 -39.42 33.78 17.58
C CYS A 515 -40.44 34.76 17.04
N ASN A 516 -40.00 35.59 16.10
CA ASN A 516 -40.88 36.41 15.26
C ASN A 516 -40.93 35.84 13.83
N SER A 517 -41.51 36.59 12.89
CA SER A 517 -41.65 36.16 11.50
C SER A 517 -40.33 36.06 10.72
N THR A 518 -39.23 36.61 11.24
CA THR A 518 -37.93 36.66 10.56
C THR A 518 -36.87 35.77 11.23
N GLN A 519 -36.86 35.66 12.56
CA GLN A 519 -35.84 34.92 13.30
C GLN A 519 -36.30 34.50 14.71
N CYS A 520 -35.59 33.52 15.26
CA CYS A 520 -35.63 33.15 16.67
C CYS A 520 -34.37 33.63 17.39
N GLU A 521 -34.51 34.04 18.65
CA GLU A 521 -33.41 34.50 19.50
C GLU A 521 -33.54 33.91 20.91
N SER A 522 -32.44 33.43 21.47
CA SER A 522 -32.36 33.13 22.91
C SER A 522 -32.15 34.42 23.70
N LYS A 523 -32.98 34.62 24.71
CA LYS A 523 -32.97 35.77 25.62
C LYS A 523 -32.91 35.28 27.04
N THR A 524 -32.10 35.97 27.85
CA THR A 524 -32.09 35.70 29.28
C THR A 524 -33.38 36.22 29.91
N ALA A 525 -34.01 35.39 30.74
CA ALA A 525 -35.09 35.80 31.62
C ALA A 525 -34.50 36.63 32.77
N VAL A 526 -33.92 37.80 32.45
CA VAL A 526 -33.51 38.76 33.49
C VAL A 526 -34.69 39.68 33.76
N PRO A 527 -35.03 39.93 35.03
CA PRO A 527 -35.77 41.13 35.37
C PRO A 527 -34.85 42.32 35.07
N GLU A 528 -35.09 43.02 33.95
CA GLU A 528 -34.44 44.30 33.64
C GLU A 528 -34.79 45.31 34.74
N SER A 529 -34.11 45.26 35.89
CA SER A 529 -34.28 46.17 37.04
C SER A 529 -35.69 46.32 37.65
N ASP A 530 -36.72 45.72 37.05
CA ASP A 530 -38.09 45.77 37.52
C ASP A 530 -38.34 44.61 38.49
N THR A 531 -38.86 44.93 39.67
CA THR A 531 -39.29 43.97 40.70
C THR A 531 -40.51 43.13 40.29
N ALA A 532 -40.88 43.12 39.01
CA ALA A 532 -42.06 42.44 38.48
C ALA A 532 -41.65 41.20 37.68
N ASP A 533 -42.23 40.06 38.05
CA ASP A 533 -42.15 38.82 37.27
C ASP A 533 -42.68 39.07 35.85
N LYS A 534 -41.92 38.71 34.81
CA LYS A 534 -42.39 38.69 33.43
C LYS A 534 -42.96 37.30 33.13
N PHE A 535 -44.01 37.23 32.33
CA PHE A 535 -44.69 35.98 31.99
C PHE A 535 -44.87 35.90 30.47
N TYR A 536 -44.52 34.76 29.89
CA TYR A 536 -44.65 34.52 28.45
C TYR A 536 -45.53 33.30 28.18
N PRO A 537 -46.45 33.34 27.20
CA PRO A 537 -47.26 32.18 26.87
C PRO A 537 -46.40 31.07 26.24
N ASP A 538 -46.47 29.86 26.78
CA ASP A 538 -45.83 28.68 26.18
C ASP A 538 -46.48 28.39 24.82
N SER A 539 -45.67 28.40 23.76
CA SER A 539 -46.15 28.22 22.40
C SER A 539 -46.49 26.80 22.00
N GLN A 540 -46.07 25.80 22.79
CA GLN A 540 -46.42 24.39 22.58
C GLN A 540 -47.68 24.02 23.34
N THR A 541 -47.88 24.58 24.53
CA THR A 541 -49.01 24.27 25.41
C THR A 541 -49.71 25.55 25.84
N ALA A 542 -50.84 25.89 25.20
CA ALA A 542 -51.54 27.15 25.42
C ALA A 542 -52.02 27.41 26.87
N THR A 543 -52.04 26.39 27.72
CA THR A 543 -52.38 26.50 29.16
C THR A 543 -51.18 26.82 30.05
N ASN A 544 -49.95 26.75 29.52
CA ASN A 544 -48.72 26.94 30.28
C ASN A 544 -48.20 28.37 30.11
N ILE A 545 -47.49 28.84 31.14
CA ILE A 545 -46.84 30.14 31.17
C ILE A 545 -45.38 29.91 31.54
N ILE A 546 -44.47 30.49 30.78
CA ILE A 546 -43.04 30.56 31.09
C ILE A 546 -42.85 31.77 32.01
N LYS A 547 -42.36 31.51 33.22
CA LYS A 547 -42.07 32.52 34.24
C LYS A 547 -40.59 32.85 34.25
#